data_AF-A0A947UQL5-F1
#
_entry.id   AF-A0A947UQL5-F1
#
_cell.length_a   1.000
_cell.length_b   1.000
_cell.length_c   1.000
_cell.angle_alpha   90.00
_cell.angle_beta   90.00
_cell.angle_gamma   90.00
#
_symmetry.space_group_name_H-M   'P 1'
#
loop_
_entity.id
_entity.type
_entity.pdbx_description
1 polymer ?
#
loop_
_entity_poly.entity_id
_entity_poly.type
_entity_poly.pdbx_seq_one_letter_code
_entity_poly.pdbx_strand_id
1 'polypeptide(L)'
;MNAGILFMFSVWLQSQMVDLIVFGKNPKLIGNFVASPERVPGEVHQQRAKYWEKDFGQIKTEFLKVFANTLSSREVEDVEHVYHLRNMIGHAHVSIGRDYMLFRPGGEHREKAVLDALKPEPVKDQSNPLMFKLEFWRPDKFKAFSDLMERIDQQCFGRLAADLGVPHGRIR
;
A
#
# COMPACT_ATOMS: atom_id res chain seq x y z
N MET A 1 -4.71 5.95 -17.55
CA MET A 1 -5.82 6.02 -16.56
C MET A 1 -5.65 5.00 -15.44
N ASN A 2 -5.56 3.69 -15.75
CA ASN A 2 -5.46 2.59 -14.77
C ASN A 2 -4.35 2.73 -13.72
N ALA A 3 -3.15 3.18 -14.11
CA ALA A 3 -2.05 3.42 -13.16
C ALA A 3 -2.41 4.46 -12.08
N GLY A 4 -3.13 5.52 -12.47
CA GLY A 4 -3.61 6.54 -11.54
C GLY A 4 -4.65 5.97 -10.57
N ILE A 5 -5.53 5.09 -11.05
CA ILE A 5 -6.51 4.39 -10.20
C ILE A 5 -5.79 3.53 -9.15
N LEU A 6 -4.83 2.71 -9.56
CA LEU A 6 -4.02 1.90 -8.65
C LEU A 6 -3.25 2.77 -7.64
N PHE A 7 -2.72 3.91 -8.08
CA PHE A 7 -2.05 4.84 -7.18
C PHE A 7 -3.02 5.41 -6.13
N MET A 8 -4.22 5.83 -6.54
CA MET A 8 -5.24 6.32 -5.62
C MET A 8 -5.68 5.25 -4.61
N PHE A 9 -5.84 4.00 -5.04
CA PHE A 9 -6.11 2.89 -4.12
C PHE A 9 -4.96 2.67 -3.12
N SER A 10 -3.71 2.83 -3.54
CA SER A 10 -2.58 2.75 -2.59
C SER A 10 -2.62 3.88 -1.53
N VAL A 11 -3.04 5.09 -1.90
CA VAL A 11 -3.24 6.22 -0.96
C VAL A 11 -4.40 5.93 0.00
N TRP A 12 -5.46 5.31 -0.51
CA TRP A 12 -6.59 4.86 0.30
C TRP A 12 -6.15 3.83 1.35
N LEU A 13 -5.40 2.80 0.93
CA LEU A 13 -4.83 1.79 1.83
C LEU A 13 -3.90 2.41 2.87
N GLN A 14 -3.08 3.41 2.50
CA GLN A 14 -2.22 4.14 3.43
C GLN A 14 -3.04 4.80 4.55
N SER A 15 -4.18 5.41 4.20
CA SER A 15 -5.06 6.07 5.18
C SER A 15 -5.65 5.06 6.16
N GLN A 16 -6.09 3.91 5.67
CA GLN A 16 -6.55 2.80 6.50
C GLN A 16 -5.45 2.26 7.44
N MET A 17 -4.23 2.09 6.95
CA MET A 17 -3.09 1.68 7.79
C MET A 17 -2.87 2.66 8.94
N VAL A 18 -2.95 3.97 8.68
CA VAL A 18 -2.81 5.00 9.72
C VAL A 18 -3.91 4.84 10.77
N ASP A 19 -5.16 4.66 10.36
CA ASP A 19 -6.26 4.51 11.32
C ASP A 19 -6.09 3.26 12.18
N LEU A 20 -5.72 2.12 11.57
CA LEU A 20 -5.39 0.89 12.28
C LEU A 20 -4.22 1.08 13.25
N ILE A 21 -3.14 1.76 12.84
CA ILE A 21 -2.01 2.09 13.74
C ILE A 21 -2.47 2.93 14.93
N VAL A 22 -3.27 3.98 14.68
CA VAL A 22 -3.76 4.88 15.72
C VAL A 22 -4.58 4.12 16.75
N PHE A 23 -5.52 3.27 16.30
CA PHE A 23 -6.36 2.48 17.20
C PHE A 23 -5.58 1.36 17.90
N GLY A 24 -4.68 0.67 17.21
CA GLY A 24 -3.81 -0.35 17.79
C GLY A 24 -2.91 0.19 18.90
N LYS A 25 -2.43 1.44 18.77
CA LYS A 25 -1.63 2.11 19.80
C LYS A 25 -2.45 2.79 20.89
N ASN A 26 -3.71 3.13 20.61
CA ASN A 26 -4.56 3.89 21.53
C ASN A 26 -5.97 3.29 21.62
N PRO A 27 -6.15 2.08 22.17
CA PRO A 27 -7.45 1.40 22.19
C PRO A 27 -8.57 2.19 22.87
N LYS A 28 -8.22 3.04 23.86
CA LYS A 28 -9.16 3.93 24.56
C LYS A 28 -9.91 4.91 23.63
N LEU A 29 -9.35 5.21 22.45
CA LEU A 29 -9.98 6.14 21.50
C LEU A 29 -11.13 5.49 20.71
N ILE A 30 -11.20 4.16 20.69
CA ILE A 30 -12.15 3.39 19.86
C ILE A 30 -13.58 3.65 20.29
N GLY A 31 -13.87 3.65 21.60
CA GLY A 31 -15.23 3.85 22.11
C GLY A 31 -15.86 5.16 21.61
N ASN A 32 -15.15 6.27 21.78
CA ASN A 32 -15.61 7.58 21.30
C ASN A 32 -15.73 7.64 19.78
N PHE A 33 -14.81 7.00 19.05
CA PHE A 33 -14.84 6.95 17.60
C PHE A 33 -16.04 6.17 17.04
N VAL A 34 -16.41 5.06 17.68
CA VAL A 34 -17.56 4.23 17.28
C VAL A 34 -18.88 4.92 17.66
N ALA A 35 -18.93 5.57 18.82
CA ALA A 35 -20.13 6.26 19.31
C ALA A 35 -20.50 7.53 18.52
N SER A 36 -19.55 8.14 17.79
CA SER A 36 -19.76 9.38 17.01
C SER A 36 -19.58 9.13 15.50
N PRO A 37 -20.50 8.42 14.82
CA PRO A 37 -20.36 8.10 13.40
C PRO A 37 -20.37 9.33 12.47
N GLU A 38 -20.96 10.45 12.89
CA GLU A 38 -21.08 11.67 12.10
C GLU A 38 -19.77 12.49 11.99
N ARG A 39 -18.79 12.26 12.87
CA ARG A 39 -17.53 13.01 12.89
C ARG A 39 -16.37 12.22 13.47
N VAL A 40 -15.15 12.52 13.03
CA VAL A 40 -13.94 12.00 13.67
C VAL A 40 -13.69 12.77 14.97
N PRO A 41 -13.57 12.11 16.13
CA PRO A 41 -13.26 12.79 17.39
C PRO A 41 -11.93 13.55 17.32
N GLY A 42 -11.85 14.69 18.01
CA GLY A 42 -10.66 15.57 17.98
C GLY A 42 -9.37 14.86 18.38
N GLU A 43 -9.42 13.98 19.38
CA GLU A 43 -8.24 13.21 19.83
C GLU A 43 -7.75 12.23 18.75
N VAL A 44 -8.66 11.57 18.04
CA VAL A 44 -8.31 10.69 16.91
C VAL A 44 -7.69 11.52 15.79
N HIS A 45 -8.29 12.67 15.46
CA HIS A 45 -7.76 13.57 14.45
C HIS A 45 -6.34 14.06 14.78
N GLN A 46 -6.07 14.44 16.03
CA GLN A 46 -4.74 14.84 16.49
C GLN A 46 -3.71 13.71 16.32
N GLN A 47 -4.09 12.45 16.54
CA GLN A 47 -3.18 11.32 16.27
C GLN A 47 -2.95 11.14 14.78
N ARG A 48 -4.00 11.21 13.93
CA ARG A 48 -3.87 11.09 12.47
C ARG A 48 -2.97 12.17 11.87
N ALA A 49 -3.08 13.41 12.35
CA ALA A 49 -2.29 14.54 11.85
C ALA A 49 -0.77 14.30 11.94
N LYS A 50 -0.31 13.55 12.95
CA LYS A 50 1.11 13.17 13.11
C LYS A 50 1.64 12.28 11.98
N TYR A 51 0.77 11.68 11.19
CA TYR A 51 1.13 10.82 10.06
C TYR A 51 1.04 11.55 8.71
N TRP A 52 0.56 12.79 8.66
CA TRP A 52 0.43 13.54 7.40
C TRP A 52 1.77 13.85 6.75
N GLU A 53 2.83 13.98 7.55
CA GLU A 53 4.19 14.23 7.07
C GLU A 53 4.93 12.94 6.66
N LYS A 54 4.35 11.77 6.96
CA LYS A 54 5.01 10.48 6.71
C LYS A 54 4.71 9.97 5.31
N ASP A 55 5.73 9.43 4.67
CA ASP A 55 5.55 8.69 3.43
C ASP A 55 4.97 7.28 3.68
N PHE A 56 4.56 6.63 2.59
CA PHE A 56 4.02 5.27 2.66
C PHE A 56 4.99 4.28 3.27
N GLY A 57 6.30 4.39 2.99
CA GLY A 57 7.30 3.45 3.50
C GLY A 57 7.45 3.52 5.02
N GLN A 58 7.38 4.73 5.57
CA GLN A 58 7.36 4.96 7.01
C GLN A 58 6.09 4.41 7.65
N ILE A 59 4.92 4.69 7.06
CA ILE A 59 3.63 4.18 7.55
C ILE A 59 3.59 2.65 7.50
N LYS A 60 4.02 2.04 6.39
CA LYS A 60 4.15 0.60 6.20
C LYS A 60 5.00 -0.03 7.29
N THR A 61 6.20 0.50 7.52
CA THR A 61 7.13 -0.01 8.54
C THR A 61 6.50 0.00 9.93
N GLU A 62 5.81 1.10 10.26
CA GLU A 62 5.14 1.24 11.54
C GLU A 62 3.92 0.31 11.67
N PHE A 63 3.15 0.16 10.60
CA PHE A 63 2.00 -0.76 10.53
C PHE A 63 2.45 -2.20 10.78
N LEU A 64 3.45 -2.67 10.05
CA LEU A 64 4.02 -4.01 10.22
C LEU A 64 4.55 -4.23 11.64
N LYS A 65 5.13 -3.19 12.27
CA LYS A 65 5.59 -3.26 13.65
C LYS A 65 4.44 -3.37 14.65
N VAL A 66 3.37 -2.60 14.48
CA VAL A 66 2.21 -2.61 15.38
C VAL A 66 1.48 -3.96 15.34
N PHE A 67 1.37 -4.56 14.16
CA PHE A 67 0.63 -5.80 13.95
C PHE A 67 1.51 -7.03 13.72
N ALA A 68 2.79 -6.98 14.11
CA ALA A 68 3.77 -8.03 13.83
C ALA A 68 3.34 -9.43 14.29
N ASN A 69 2.59 -9.51 15.40
CA ASN A 69 2.13 -10.77 15.98
C ASN A 69 0.75 -11.23 15.46
N THR A 70 0.12 -10.43 14.59
CA THR A 70 -1.26 -10.64 14.11
C THR A 70 -1.33 -10.79 12.59
N LEU A 71 -0.32 -10.29 11.88
CA LEU A 71 -0.18 -10.46 10.45
C LEU A 71 0.42 -11.83 10.12
N SER A 72 -0.18 -12.51 9.16
CA SER A 72 0.42 -13.67 8.51
C SER A 72 1.54 -13.25 7.55
N SER A 73 2.47 -14.15 7.24
CA SER A 73 3.54 -13.88 6.27
C SER A 73 3.01 -13.41 4.91
N ARG A 74 1.89 -13.98 4.45
CA ARG A 74 1.23 -13.58 3.20
C ARG A 74 0.73 -12.15 3.23
N GLU A 75 0.15 -11.70 4.35
CA GLU A 75 -0.32 -10.31 4.48
C GLU A 75 0.84 -9.33 4.53
N VAL A 76 1.96 -9.71 5.15
CA VAL A 76 3.20 -8.92 5.11
C VAL A 76 3.70 -8.79 3.67
N GLU A 77 3.76 -9.88 2.92
CA GLU A 77 4.15 -9.87 1.50
C GLU A 77 3.22 -9.01 0.64
N ASP A 78 1.90 -9.12 0.85
CA ASP A 78 0.90 -8.34 0.11
C ASP A 78 1.10 -6.83 0.35
N VAL A 79 1.38 -6.41 1.59
CA VAL A 79 1.68 -5.02 1.95
C VAL A 79 2.98 -4.52 1.29
N GLU A 80 4.03 -5.35 1.26
CA GLU A 80 5.27 -5.04 0.55
C GLU A 80 5.05 -4.90 -0.97
N HIS A 81 4.25 -5.76 -1.56
CA HIS A 81 3.90 -5.67 -2.99
C HIS A 81 3.19 -4.36 -3.32
N VAL A 82 2.26 -3.90 -2.50
CA VAL A 82 1.61 -2.59 -2.69
C VAL A 82 2.60 -1.45 -2.56
N TYR A 83 3.52 -1.50 -1.58
CA TYR A 83 4.57 -0.50 -1.46
C TYR A 83 5.44 -0.43 -2.72
N HIS A 84 5.90 -1.57 -3.23
CA HIS A 84 6.71 -1.63 -4.44
C HIS A 84 5.93 -1.11 -5.64
N LEU A 85 4.69 -1.54 -5.84
CA LEU A 85 3.84 -1.07 -6.94
C LEU A 85 3.64 0.46 -6.89
N ARG A 86 3.29 1.00 -5.72
CA ARG A 86 3.14 2.45 -5.51
C ARG A 86 4.42 3.19 -5.86
N ASN A 87 5.56 2.69 -5.38
CA ASN A 87 6.87 3.28 -5.64
C ASN A 87 7.23 3.21 -7.12
N MET A 88 6.94 2.09 -7.79
CA MET A 88 7.15 1.92 -9.22
C MET A 88 6.33 2.93 -10.02
N ILE A 89 5.04 3.11 -9.70
CA ILE A 89 4.16 4.08 -10.37
C ILE A 89 4.64 5.51 -10.11
N GLY A 90 4.95 5.85 -8.85
CA GLY A 90 5.35 7.20 -8.45
C GLY A 90 6.69 7.66 -9.04
N HIS A 91 7.55 6.72 -9.43
CA HIS A 91 8.86 7.00 -10.04
C HIS A 91 8.95 6.51 -11.50
N ALA A 92 7.82 6.19 -12.12
CA ALA A 92 7.83 5.73 -13.50
C ALA A 92 8.11 6.90 -14.45
N HIS A 93 8.92 6.64 -15.47
CA HIS A 93 9.02 7.50 -16.63
C HIS A 93 7.80 7.30 -17.54
N VAL A 94 7.06 8.38 -17.77
CA VAL A 94 5.86 8.41 -18.62
C VAL A 94 6.19 9.13 -19.93
N SER A 95 5.64 8.65 -21.05
CA SER A 95 5.83 9.26 -22.37
C SER A 95 4.51 9.20 -23.15
N ILE A 96 4.16 10.30 -23.83
CA ILE A 96 2.92 10.39 -24.62
C ILE A 96 2.91 9.38 -25.78
N GLY A 97 4.07 9.02 -26.33
CA GLY A 97 4.18 8.10 -27.46
C GLY A 97 4.14 6.62 -27.12
N ARG A 98 3.91 6.24 -25.85
CA ARG A 98 3.91 4.83 -25.39
C ARG A 98 2.71 4.56 -24.49
N ASP A 99 2.17 3.35 -24.59
CA ASP A 99 1.05 2.86 -23.78
C ASP A 99 1.48 2.24 -22.44
N TYR A 100 2.78 1.98 -22.24
CA TYR A 100 3.37 1.48 -21.00
C TYR A 100 4.23 2.53 -20.29
N MET A 101 4.43 2.35 -18.97
CA MET A 101 5.38 3.13 -18.19
C MET A 101 6.68 2.36 -18.01
N LEU A 102 7.79 3.10 -17.82
CA LEU A 102 9.10 2.51 -17.55
C LEU A 102 9.55 2.84 -16.15
N PHE A 103 9.91 1.82 -15.37
CA PHE A 103 10.49 2.01 -14.05
C PHE A 103 11.88 1.41 -13.98
N ARG A 104 12.81 2.15 -13.37
CA ARG A 104 14.15 1.69 -13.04
C ARG A 104 14.31 1.68 -11.51
N PRO A 105 14.58 0.53 -10.89
CA PRO A 105 14.95 0.49 -9.47
C PRO A 105 16.25 1.27 -9.22
N GLY A 106 16.31 2.04 -8.14
CA GLY A 106 17.54 2.72 -7.73
C GLY A 106 18.42 1.83 -6.83
N GLY A 107 19.59 1.42 -7.33
CA GLY A 107 20.61 0.68 -6.58
C GLY A 107 20.42 -0.84 -6.53
N GLU A 108 21.53 -1.58 -6.41
CA GLU A 108 21.59 -3.06 -6.52
C GLU A 108 20.66 -3.78 -5.54
N HIS A 109 20.53 -3.27 -4.30
CA HIS A 109 19.71 -3.92 -3.27
C HIS A 109 18.20 -3.80 -3.56
N ARG A 110 17.74 -2.66 -4.10
CA ARG A 110 16.34 -2.48 -4.49
C ARG A 110 16.04 -3.23 -5.78
N GLU A 111 17.01 -3.32 -6.67
CA GLU A 111 16.92 -4.12 -7.89
C GLU A 111 16.71 -5.59 -7.58
N LYS A 112 17.49 -6.16 -6.66
CA LYS A 112 17.34 -7.56 -6.21
C LYS A 112 15.98 -7.85 -5.58
N ALA A 113 15.48 -6.96 -4.72
CA ALA A 113 14.16 -7.12 -4.10
C ALA A 113 13.01 -7.11 -5.13
N VAL A 114 13.11 -6.27 -6.17
CA VAL A 114 12.13 -6.21 -7.25
C VAL A 114 12.25 -7.43 -8.18
N LEU A 115 13.47 -7.90 -8.45
CA LEU A 115 13.73 -9.13 -9.21
C LEU A 115 13.13 -10.36 -8.52
N ASP A 116 13.34 -10.49 -7.21
CA ASP A 116 12.83 -11.61 -6.41
C ASP A 116 11.28 -11.61 -6.36
N ALA A 117 10.66 -10.43 -6.27
CA ALA A 117 9.21 -10.29 -6.22
C ALA A 117 8.52 -10.47 -7.58
N LEU A 118 9.07 -9.89 -8.65
CA LEU A 118 8.39 -9.79 -9.95
C LEU A 118 8.85 -10.81 -10.99
N LYS A 119 9.98 -11.51 -10.76
CA LYS A 119 10.57 -12.52 -11.65
C LYS A 119 10.56 -12.16 -13.14
N PRO A 120 11.11 -10.99 -13.54
CA PRO A 120 11.15 -10.61 -14.95
C PRO A 120 12.12 -11.50 -15.74
N GLU A 121 11.87 -11.68 -17.03
CA GLU A 121 12.80 -12.40 -17.91
C GLU A 121 14.08 -11.57 -18.13
N PRO A 122 15.28 -12.17 -17.97
CA PRO A 122 16.54 -11.47 -18.15
C PRO A 122 16.84 -11.16 -19.62
N VAL A 123 17.34 -9.95 -19.90
CA VAL A 123 17.79 -9.51 -21.23
C VAL A 123 19.32 -9.63 -21.33
N LYS A 124 19.84 -10.09 -22.47
CA LYS A 124 21.26 -10.45 -22.68
C LYS A 124 22.27 -9.28 -22.61
N ASP A 125 21.83 -8.03 -22.62
CA ASP A 125 22.70 -6.87 -22.76
C ASP A 125 22.78 -6.08 -21.44
N GLN A 126 23.96 -6.06 -20.80
CA GLN A 126 24.23 -5.36 -19.53
C GLN A 126 24.41 -3.84 -19.68
N SER A 127 24.52 -3.32 -20.91
CA SER A 127 24.45 -1.88 -21.18
C SER A 127 23.02 -1.34 -21.19
N ASN A 128 22.04 -2.25 -21.21
CA ASN A 128 20.63 -1.96 -21.03
C ASN A 128 20.26 -2.10 -19.54
N PRO A 129 20.02 -1.00 -18.81
CA PRO A 129 19.60 -1.10 -17.42
C PRO A 129 18.29 -1.88 -17.32
N LEU A 130 18.13 -2.67 -16.24
CA LEU A 130 16.88 -3.38 -15.97
C LEU A 130 15.72 -2.38 -15.93
N MET A 131 14.83 -2.49 -16.91
CA MET A 131 13.65 -1.64 -17.04
C MET A 131 12.39 -2.47 -16.98
N PHE A 132 11.54 -2.15 -16.02
CA PHE A 132 10.23 -2.76 -15.90
C PHE A 132 9.24 -2.04 -16.80
N LYS A 133 8.59 -2.79 -17.69
CA LYS A 133 7.43 -2.31 -18.44
C LYS A 133 6.18 -2.48 -17.58
N LEU A 134 5.55 -1.37 -17.25
CA LEU A 134 4.29 -1.34 -16.51
C LEU A 134 3.14 -1.18 -17.50
N GLU A 135 2.49 -2.29 -17.81
CA GLU A 135 1.44 -2.38 -18.83
C GLU A 135 0.04 -2.37 -18.21
N PHE A 136 -0.28 -1.38 -17.36
CA PHE A 136 -1.57 -1.33 -16.66
C PHE A 136 -2.78 -1.12 -17.59
N TRP A 137 -2.57 -0.84 -18.88
CA TRP A 137 -3.62 -0.86 -19.89
C TRP A 137 -4.13 -2.29 -20.15
N ARG A 138 -3.32 -3.31 -19.86
CA ARG A 138 -3.72 -4.71 -19.98
C ARG A 138 -4.68 -5.09 -18.85
N PRO A 139 -5.89 -5.60 -19.17
CA PRO A 139 -6.90 -5.91 -18.17
C PRO A 139 -6.45 -6.92 -17.11
N ASP A 140 -5.69 -7.96 -17.51
CA ASP A 140 -5.19 -8.99 -16.61
C ASP A 140 -4.22 -8.41 -15.55
N LYS A 141 -3.30 -7.54 -15.98
CA LYS A 141 -2.34 -6.89 -15.09
C LYS A 141 -3.03 -5.92 -14.14
N PHE A 142 -3.93 -5.08 -14.65
CA PHE A 142 -4.70 -4.16 -13.81
C PHE A 142 -5.57 -4.91 -12.79
N LYS A 143 -6.25 -5.98 -13.23
CA LYS A 143 -7.09 -6.80 -12.35
C LYS A 143 -6.27 -7.46 -11.26
N ALA A 144 -5.12 -8.07 -11.59
CA ALA A 144 -4.27 -8.72 -10.59
C ALA A 144 -3.85 -7.78 -9.44
N PHE A 145 -3.49 -6.53 -9.76
CA PHE A 145 -3.14 -5.54 -8.75
C PHE A 145 -4.36 -4.98 -8.01
N SER A 146 -5.49 -4.83 -8.69
CA SER A 146 -6.75 -4.44 -8.04
C SER A 146 -7.20 -5.50 -7.04
N ASP A 147 -7.14 -6.79 -7.42
CA ASP A 147 -7.46 -7.92 -6.55
C ASP A 147 -6.51 -8.02 -5.35
N LEU A 148 -5.23 -7.69 -5.53
CA LEU A 148 -4.26 -7.58 -4.43
C LEU A 148 -4.67 -6.49 -3.43
N MET A 149 -4.98 -5.29 -3.92
CA MET A 149 -5.41 -4.17 -3.06
C MET A 149 -6.73 -4.46 -2.37
N GLU A 150 -7.68 -5.06 -3.07
CA GLU A 150 -8.96 -5.49 -2.52
C GLU A 150 -8.78 -6.55 -1.43
N ARG A 151 -7.88 -7.51 -1.63
CA ARG A 151 -7.56 -8.51 -0.60
C ARG A 151 -7.00 -7.87 0.66
N ILE A 152 -6.09 -6.92 0.54
CA ILE A 152 -5.56 -6.18 1.69
C ILE A 152 -6.69 -5.41 2.40
N ASP A 153 -7.51 -4.69 1.64
CA ASP A 153 -8.63 -3.91 2.19
C ASP A 153 -9.67 -4.82 2.88
N GLN A 154 -10.29 -5.75 2.15
CA GLN A 154 -11.39 -6.56 2.67
C GLN A 154 -10.95 -7.60 3.69
N GLN A 155 -9.82 -8.28 3.46
CA GLN A 155 -9.46 -9.46 4.25
C GLN A 155 -8.51 -9.07 5.38
N CYS A 156 -7.40 -8.41 5.08
CA CYS A 156 -6.41 -8.04 6.10
C CYS A 156 -6.95 -6.92 6.99
N PHE A 157 -7.29 -5.76 6.42
CA PHE A 157 -7.73 -4.60 7.20
C PHE A 157 -9.10 -4.81 7.83
N GLY A 158 -10.02 -5.46 7.11
CA GLY A 158 -11.31 -5.86 7.67
C GLY A 158 -11.17 -6.71 8.93
N ARG A 159 -10.27 -7.72 8.91
CA ARG A 159 -9.97 -8.56 10.07
C ARG A 159 -9.31 -7.78 11.19
N LEU A 160 -8.26 -7.00 10.92
CA LEU A 160 -7.57 -6.22 11.95
C LEU A 160 -8.50 -5.18 12.59
N ALA A 161 -9.39 -4.55 11.81
CA ALA A 161 -10.39 -3.62 12.33
C ALA A 161 -11.37 -4.34 13.26
N ALA A 162 -11.84 -5.53 12.88
CA ALA A 162 -12.69 -6.36 13.73
C ALA A 162 -11.98 -6.78 15.03
N ASP A 163 -10.72 -7.19 14.96
CA ASP A 163 -9.90 -7.55 16.12
C ASP A 163 -9.74 -6.38 17.11
N LEU A 164 -9.70 -5.14 16.59
CA LEU A 164 -9.67 -3.91 17.40
C LEU A 164 -11.05 -3.45 17.88
N GLY A 165 -12.15 -4.00 17.36
CA GLY A 165 -13.50 -3.53 17.63
C GLY A 165 -13.88 -2.24 16.90
N VAL A 166 -13.23 -1.96 15.76
CA VAL A 166 -13.52 -0.81 14.88
C VAL A 166 -14.30 -1.29 13.66
N PRO A 167 -15.45 -0.70 13.30
CA PRO A 167 -16.15 -1.06 12.07
C PRO A 167 -15.30 -0.74 10.85
N HIS A 168 -15.01 -1.74 9.99
CA HIS A 168 -14.12 -1.54 8.83
C HIS A 168 -14.58 -0.42 7.89
N GLY A 169 -15.89 -0.29 7.66
CA GLY A 169 -16.45 0.80 6.84
C GLY A 169 -16.22 2.21 7.40
N ARG A 170 -15.74 2.36 8.64
CA ARG A 170 -15.40 3.65 9.27
C ARG A 170 -13.96 4.09 9.01
N ILE A 171 -13.08 3.16 8.62
CA ILE A 171 -11.68 3.46 8.33
C ILE A 171 -11.38 3.44 6.82
N ARG A 172 -12.31 2.90 6.02
CA ARG A 172 -12.28 2.98 4.55
C ARG A 172 -12.46 4.41 4.10
#